data_AF-A0AAW6XZS7-F1
#
_entry.id   AF-A0AAW6XZS7-F1
#
_cell.length_a   1.000
_cell.length_b   1.000
_cell.length_c   1.000
_cell.angle_alpha   90.00
_cell.angle_beta   90.00
_cell.angle_gamma   90.00
#
_symmetry.space_group_name_H-M   'P 1'
#
loop_
_entity.id
_entity.type
_entity.pdbx_description
1 polymer ?
#
loop_
_entity_poly.entity_id
_entity_poly.type
_entity_poly.pdbx_seq_one_letter_code
_entity_poly.pdbx_strand_id
1 'polypeptide(L)'
;DFENHTVKVTGKGNKQRVVPFGVPAANACKEWIEHGRSALLEKHAANSAGMQALFLGARAKRIDQRVVRSIVHAAAAAANVPD
;
A
#
# COMPACT_ATOMS: atom_id res chain seq x y z
N ASP A 1 7.33 -4.13 -10.29
CA ASP A 1 7.40 -4.15 -11.75
C ASP A 1 5.97 -4.24 -12.27
N PHE A 2 5.47 -3.15 -12.83
CA PHE A 2 4.11 -3.07 -13.34
C PHE A 2 3.95 -3.73 -14.71
N GLU A 3 5.02 -3.90 -15.49
CA GLU A 3 4.96 -4.57 -16.79
C GLU A 3 4.74 -6.07 -16.59
N ASN A 4 5.50 -6.68 -15.67
CA ASN A 4 5.38 -8.09 -15.34
C ASN A 4 4.36 -8.39 -14.23
N HIS A 5 3.67 -7.37 -13.69
CA HIS A 5 2.76 -7.48 -12.53
C HIS A 5 3.36 -8.24 -11.34
N THR A 6 4.62 -7.97 -11.02
CA THR A 6 5.33 -8.60 -9.90
C THR A 6 5.87 -7.60 -8.89
N VAL A 7 5.88 -8.00 -7.62
CA VAL A 7 6.45 -7.23 -6.51
C VAL A 7 7.55 -8.04 -5.83
N LYS A 8 8.64 -7.35 -5.46
CA LYS A 8 9.71 -7.93 -4.65
C LYS A 8 9.40 -7.71 -3.17
N VAL A 9 9.40 -8.78 -2.40
CA VAL A 9 9.11 -8.78 -0.96
C VAL A 9 10.34 -9.26 -0.20
N THR A 10 10.73 -8.51 0.83
CA THR A 10 11.81 -8.90 1.75
C THR A 10 11.19 -9.46 3.03
N GLY A 11 11.53 -10.71 3.35
CA GLY A 11 11.04 -11.43 4.54
C GLY A 11 12.13 -11.71 5.58
N LYS A 12 11.86 -12.67 6.47
CA LYS A 12 12.76 -13.07 7.55
C LYS A 12 14.15 -13.48 7.01
N GLY A 13 15.19 -13.05 7.71
CA GLY A 13 16.58 -13.29 7.32
C GLY A 13 16.99 -12.55 6.05
N ASN A 14 16.34 -11.42 5.75
CA ASN A 14 16.57 -10.61 4.55
C ASN A 14 16.37 -11.36 3.23
N LYS A 15 15.62 -12.48 3.26
CA LYS A 15 15.32 -13.26 2.05
C LYS A 15 14.35 -12.49 1.16
N GLN A 16 14.64 -12.44 -0.13
CA GLN A 16 13.81 -11.77 -1.12
C GLN A 16 13.01 -12.78 -1.95
N ARG A 17 11.77 -12.44 -2.27
CA ARG A 17 10.88 -13.22 -3.13
C ARG A 17 10.21 -12.30 -4.15
N VAL A 18 9.94 -12.82 -5.34
CA VAL A 18 9.12 -12.16 -6.35
C VAL A 18 7.73 -12.77 -6.31
N VAL A 19 6.69 -11.94 -6.19
CA VAL A 19 5.30 -12.36 -6.04
C VAL A 19 4.45 -11.70 -7.14
N PRO A 20 3.66 -12.46 -7.92
CA PRO A 20 2.71 -11.89 -8.87
C PRO A 20 1.50 -11.28 -8.13
N PHE A 21 0.98 -10.15 -8.61
CA PHE A 21 -0.17 -9.46 -8.00
C PHE A 21 -1.35 -9.21 -8.95
N GLY A 22 -1.20 -9.47 -10.25
CA GLY A 22 -2.29 -9.39 -11.24
C GLY A 22 -2.72 -7.97 -11.63
N VAL A 23 -3.51 -7.87 -12.70
CA VAL A 23 -3.96 -6.58 -13.30
C VAL A 23 -4.79 -5.72 -12.34
N PRO A 24 -5.77 -6.26 -11.57
CA PRO A 24 -6.58 -5.41 -10.69
C PRO A 24 -5.75 -4.67 -9.63
N ALA A 25 -4.79 -5.36 -9.00
CA ALA A 25 -3.88 -4.73 -8.05
C ALA A 25 -2.90 -3.76 -8.73
N ALA A 26 -2.50 -4.03 -9.98
CA ALA A 26 -1.69 -3.09 -10.77
C ALA A 26 -2.40 -1.74 -10.93
N ASN A 27 -3.67 -1.77 -11.34
CA ASN A 27 -4.47 -0.58 -11.57
C ASN A 27 -4.69 0.19 -10.26
N ALA A 28 -5.10 -0.50 -9.19
CA ALA A 28 -5.29 0.12 -7.88
C ALA A 28 -4.00 0.76 -7.34
N CYS A 29 -2.84 0.09 -7.51
CA CYS A 29 -1.56 0.66 -7.11
C CYS A 29 -1.16 1.89 -7.93
N LYS A 30 -1.41 1.91 -9.25
CA LYS A 30 -1.13 3.07 -10.10
C LYS A 30 -1.99 4.26 -9.67
N GLU A 31 -3.29 4.06 -9.54
CA GLU A 31 -4.23 5.10 -9.10
C GLU A 31 -3.86 5.64 -7.72
N TRP A 32 -3.51 4.76 -6.78
CA TRP A 32 -3.02 5.15 -5.47
C TRP A 32 -1.73 5.97 -5.52
N ILE A 33 -0.72 5.54 -6.30
CA ILE A 33 0.56 6.25 -6.39
C ILE A 33 0.36 7.65 -6.98
N GLU A 34 -0.45 7.75 -8.04
CA GLU A 34 -0.65 8.99 -8.77
C GLU A 34 -1.49 10.00 -7.98
N HIS A 35 -2.62 9.55 -7.40
CA HIS A 35 -3.60 10.44 -6.79
C HIS A 35 -3.55 10.40 -5.26
N GLY A 36 -3.77 9.24 -4.65
CA GLY A 36 -3.96 9.12 -3.20
C GLY A 36 -2.70 9.42 -2.39
N ARG A 37 -1.56 8.85 -2.81
CA ARG A 37 -0.27 9.02 -2.16
C ARG A 37 0.26 10.44 -2.32
N SER A 38 0.17 10.99 -3.54
CA SER A 38 0.60 12.37 -3.85
C SER A 38 -0.15 13.39 -3.00
N ALA A 39 -1.48 13.29 -2.93
CA ALA A 39 -2.32 14.19 -2.14
C ALA A 39 -1.95 14.19 -0.63
N LEU A 40 -1.61 13.02 -0.07
CA LEU A 40 -1.16 12.94 1.32
C LEU A 40 0.22 13.57 1.54
N LEU A 41 1.16 13.39 0.62
CA LEU A 41 2.49 13.99 0.71
C LEU A 41 2.43 15.52 0.59
N GLU A 42 1.63 16.04 -0.33
CA GLU A 42 1.41 17.47 -0.53
C GLU A 42 0.82 18.12 0.72
N LYS A 43 -0.23 17.52 1.29
CA LYS A 43 -0.89 18.02 2.51
C LYS A 43 0.05 18.12 3.71
N HIS A 44 1.06 17.27 3.79
CA HIS A 44 1.99 17.18 4.92
C HIS A 44 3.39 17.73 4.60
N ALA A 45 3.51 18.60 3.60
CA ALA A 45 4.76 19.25 3.20
C ALA A 45 5.92 18.26 3.04
N ALA A 46 5.71 17.23 2.21
CA ALA A 46 6.69 16.20 1.87
C ALA A 46 7.48 15.70 3.08
N ASN A 47 6.78 15.14 4.08
CA ASN A 47 7.44 14.51 5.23
C ASN A 47 8.39 13.40 4.74
N SER A 48 9.70 13.61 4.93
CA SER A 48 10.75 12.69 4.45
C SER A 48 10.58 11.27 4.98
N ALA A 49 9.94 11.09 6.14
CA ALA A 49 9.65 9.78 6.72
C ALA A 49 8.70 8.91 5.87
N GLY A 50 7.89 9.51 4.99
CA GLY A 50 6.98 8.81 4.09
C GLY A 50 7.52 8.57 2.68
N MET A 51 8.61 9.24 2.30
CA MET A 51 9.03 9.37 0.89
C MET A 51 9.30 8.01 0.22
N GLN A 52 9.75 7.02 0.97
CA GLN A 52 10.11 5.67 0.49
C GLN A 52 9.00 4.62 0.70
N ALA A 53 7.89 4.98 1.36
CA ALA A 53 6.80 4.05 1.62
C ALA A 53 5.77 4.10 0.47
N LEU A 54 5.38 2.93 -0.03
CA LEU A 54 4.31 2.80 -1.03
C LEU A 54 2.95 3.19 -0.43
N PHE A 55 2.61 2.63 0.72
CA PHE A 55 1.37 2.94 1.42
C PHE A 55 1.64 3.87 2.61
N LEU A 56 0.85 4.94 2.68
CA LEU A 56 0.94 5.98 3.70
C LEU A 56 -0.32 5.97 4.57
N GLY A 57 -0.14 6.24 5.86
CA GLY A 57 -1.24 6.58 6.75
C GLY A 57 -1.62 8.06 6.63
N ALA A 58 -2.68 8.46 7.32
CA ALA A 58 -3.25 9.82 7.29
C ALA A 58 -2.29 10.97 7.64
N ARG A 59 -1.11 10.68 8.22
CA ARG A 59 -0.06 11.66 8.55
C ARG A 59 1.14 11.62 7.58
N ALA A 60 0.96 11.06 6.39
CA ALA A 60 1.99 10.92 5.35
C ALA A 60 3.27 10.18 5.79
N LYS A 61 3.15 9.23 6.72
CA LYS A 61 4.20 8.29 7.12
C LYS A 61 3.82 6.89 6.67
N ARG A 62 4.78 5.94 6.64
CA ARG A 62 4.49 4.52 6.40
C ARG A 62 3.29 4.08 7.25
N ILE A 63 2.30 3.46 6.60
CA ILE A 63 1.10 2.99 7.30
C ILE A 63 1.47 1.88 8.30
N ASP A 64 0.82 1.91 9.46
CA ASP A 64 0.96 0.87 10.47
C ASP A 64 0.12 -0.36 10.10
N GLN A 65 0.65 -1.56 10.34
CA GLN A 65 -0.02 -2.82 10.03
C GLN A 65 -1.40 -2.97 10.72
N ARG A 66 -1.59 -2.39 11.92
CA ARG A 66 -2.86 -2.43 12.64
C ARG A 66 -3.92 -1.62 11.91
N VAL A 67 -3.54 -0.47 11.34
CA VAL A 67 -4.44 0.36 10.53
C VAL A 67 -4.86 -0.38 9.26
N VAL A 68 -3.91 -1.03 8.58
CA VAL A 68 -4.23 -1.87 7.40
C VAL A 68 -5.23 -2.96 7.78
N ARG A 69 -4.98 -3.69 8.87
CA ARG A 69 -5.88 -4.74 9.36
C ARG A 69 -7.27 -4.20 9.67
N SER A 70 -7.37 -3.06 10.35
CA SER A 70 -8.66 -2.40 10.63
C SER A 70 -9.43 -1.99 9.35
N ILE A 71 -8.72 -1.53 8.31
CA ILE A 71 -9.34 -1.17 7.02
C ILE A 71 -9.91 -2.42 6.35
N VAL A 72 -9.14 -3.53 6.32
CA VAL A 72 -9.59 -4.79 5.73
C VAL A 72 -10.80 -5.34 6.49
N HIS A 73 -10.76 -5.36 7.82
CA HIS A 73 -11.90 -5.75 8.67
C HIS A 73 -13.16 -4.93 8.37
N ALA A 74 -13.02 -3.60 8.26
CA ALA A 74 -14.15 -2.74 7.94
C ALA A 74 -14.70 -2.99 6.54
N ALA A 75 -13.83 -3.22 5.54
CA ALA A 75 -14.23 -3.51 4.18
C ALA A 75 -14.92 -4.87 4.04
N ALA A 76 -14.40 -5.90 4.72
CA ALA A 76 -15.01 -7.24 4.76
C ALA A 76 -16.42 -7.18 5.37
N ALA A 77 -16.57 -6.50 6.51
CA ALA A 77 -17.86 -6.27 7.15
C ALA A 77 -18.84 -5.52 6.23
N ALA A 78 -18.39 -4.45 5.57
CA ALA A 78 -19.22 -3.67 4.64
C ALA A 78 -19.64 -4.49 3.40
N ALA A 79 -18.79 -5.42 2.95
CA ALA A 79 -19.09 -6.34 1.86
C ALA A 79 -19.86 -7.59 2.34
N ASN A 80 -20.18 -7.69 3.63
CA ASN A 80 -20.86 -8.83 4.25
C ASN A 80 -20.14 -10.18 3.99
N VAL A 81 -18.81 -10.15 4.00
CA VAL A 81 -17.95 -11.34 3.89
C VAL A 81 -17.20 -11.59 5.20
N PRO A 82 -16.92 -12.85 5.57
CA PRO A 82 -16.10 -13.16 6.73
C PRO A 82 -14.69 -12.59 6.60
N ASP A 83 -14.09 -12.27 7.74
CA ASP A 83 -12.67 -11.94 7.87
C ASP A 83 -11.91 -13.06 8.58
#